data_AF-K1UFK1-F1
#
_entry.id   AF-K1UFK1-F1
#
_cell.length_a   1.000
_cell.length_b   1.000
_cell.length_c   1.000
_cell.angle_alpha   90.00
_cell.angle_beta   90.00
_cell.angle_gamma   90.00
#
_symmetry.space_group_name_H-M   'P 1'
#
loop_
_entity.id
_entity.type
_entity.pdbx_description
1 polymer ?
#
loop_
_entity_poly.entity_id
_entity_poly.type
_entity_poly.pdbx_seq_one_letter_code
_entity_poly.pdbx_strand_id
1 'polypeptide(L)'
;MLPGLIYLFINNYMPLPGLVIAFKQYNAGKGIYGSPWVGLKNFEYLFTTSDAFVITRNTILYNVAFIVINTTLAIAVAIILSELEGKRKKFTRAPSFFRTSSPPLSSDILFLHSSV
;
A
#
# COMPACT_ATOMS: atom_id res chain seq x y z
N MET A 1 -12.04 13.17 -9.84
CA MET A 1 -11.58 12.11 -10.77
C MET A 1 -10.76 12.66 -11.92
N LEU A 2 -11.26 13.65 -12.68
CA LEU A 2 -10.52 14.30 -13.78
C LEU A 2 -9.07 14.73 -13.47
N PRO A 3 -8.77 15.47 -12.37
CA PRO A 3 -7.41 15.92 -12.10
C PRO A 3 -6.44 14.76 -11.77
N GLY A 4 -6.92 13.70 -11.12
CA GLY A 4 -6.11 12.51 -10.82
C GLY A 4 -5.78 11.70 -12.07
N LEU A 5 -6.71 11.62 -13.03
CA LEU A 5 -6.48 10.92 -14.29
C LEU A 5 -5.46 11.64 -15.17
N ILE A 6 -5.54 12.98 -15.24
CA ILE A 6 -4.57 13.79 -15.99
C ILE A 6 -3.17 13.64 -15.39
N TYR A 7 -3.06 13.69 -14.06
CA TYR A 7 -1.78 13.50 -13.37
C TYR A 7 -1.18 12.11 -13.67
N LEU A 8 -1.98 11.05 -13.60
CA LEU A 8 -1.55 9.69 -13.92
C LEU A 8 -1.10 9.58 -15.38
N PHE A 9 -1.82 10.20 -16.32
CA PHE A 9 -1.47 10.13 -17.73
C PHE A 9 -0.15 10.84 -18.03
N ILE A 10 0.07 12.03 -17.47
CA ILE A 10 1.30 12.80 -17.66
C ILE A 10 2.48 12.10 -16.98
N ASN A 11 2.32 11.59 -15.76
CA ASN A 11 3.46 11.02 -15.02
C ASN A 11 3.78 9.58 -15.44
N ASN A 12 2.78 8.74 -15.71
CA ASN A 12 2.99 7.31 -15.96
C ASN A 12 2.91 6.91 -17.44
N TYR A 13 2.08 7.56 -18.26
CA TYR A 13 1.93 7.20 -19.68
C TYR A 13 2.84 7.99 -20.62
N MET A 14 3.05 9.28 -20.35
CA MET A 14 3.95 10.12 -21.13
C MET A 14 5.41 9.62 -21.21
N PRO A 15 6.02 8.98 -20.18
CA PRO A 15 7.37 8.44 -20.32
C PRO A 15 7.46 7.13 -21.12
N LEU A 16 6.35 6.41 -21.34
CA LEU A 16 6.36 5.09 -21.99
C LEU A 16 6.84 5.12 -23.46
N PRO A 17 6.53 6.13 -24.29
CA PRO A 17 7.14 6.26 -25.62
C PRO A 17 8.68 6.29 -25.60
N GLY A 18 9.30 6.67 -24.48
CA GLY A 18 10.75 6.62 -24.28
C GLY A 18 11.33 5.19 -24.33
N LEU A 19 10.51 4.15 -24.14
CA LEU A 19 10.94 2.75 -24.24
C LEU A 19 11.46 2.39 -25.64
N VAL A 20 11.11 3.18 -26.67
CA VAL A 20 11.63 3.02 -28.04
C VAL A 20 13.16 3.10 -28.10
N ILE A 21 13.80 3.78 -27.14
CA ILE A 21 15.25 3.93 -27.06
C ILE A 21 15.93 2.56 -26.91
N ALA A 22 15.29 1.57 -26.27
CA ALA A 22 15.82 0.22 -26.14
C ALA A 22 16.02 -0.48 -27.50
N PHE A 23 15.28 -0.09 -28.53
CA PHE A 23 15.38 -0.65 -29.89
C PHE A 23 16.27 0.16 -30.83
N LYS A 24 16.85 1.26 -30.35
CA LYS A 24 17.72 2.15 -31.12
C LYS A 24 19.14 2.13 -30.56
N GLN A 25 20.12 2.39 -31.41
CA GLN A 25 21.48 2.68 -30.95
C GLN A 25 21.52 4.15 -30.52
N TYR A 26 21.13 4.39 -29.27
CA TYR A 26 21.04 5.74 -28.72
C TYR A 26 22.40 6.43 -28.72
N ASN A 27 22.47 7.61 -29.32
CA ASN A 27 23.64 8.48 -29.26
C ASN A 27 23.18 9.86 -28.80
N ALA A 28 23.74 10.33 -27.68
CA ALA A 28 23.37 11.61 -27.06
C ALA A 28 23.52 12.80 -28.03
N GLY A 29 24.43 12.72 -29.01
CA GLY A 29 24.64 13.77 -30.01
C GLY A 29 23.61 13.81 -31.15
N LYS A 30 22.86 12.72 -31.39
CA LYS A 30 21.84 12.63 -32.46
C LYS A 30 20.40 12.67 -31.94
N GLY A 31 20.22 12.64 -30.63
CA GLY A 31 18.91 12.57 -29.97
C GLY A 31 18.15 11.26 -30.21
N ILE A 32 16.97 11.14 -29.58
CA ILE A 32 16.14 9.92 -29.61
C ILE A 32 15.63 9.60 -31.03
N TYR A 33 15.36 10.64 -31.82
CA TYR A 33 14.77 10.50 -33.15
C TYR A 33 15.81 10.30 -34.27
N GLY A 34 17.05 10.78 -34.10
CA GLY A 34 18.13 10.66 -35.10
C GLY A 34 18.99 9.40 -34.97
N SER A 35 18.80 8.60 -33.91
CA SER A 35 19.52 7.35 -33.70
C SER A 35 19.00 6.21 -34.60
N PRO A 36 19.90 5.38 -35.19
CA PRO A 36 19.51 4.28 -36.05
C PRO A 36 18.78 3.18 -35.26
N TRP A 37 17.82 2.54 -35.91
CA TRP A 37 17.07 1.41 -35.37
C TRP A 37 17.90 0.13 -35.44
N VAL A 38 18.09 -0.54 -34.31
CA VAL A 38 18.91 -1.76 -34.19
C VAL A 38 18.14 -2.97 -33.67
N GLY A 39 16.83 -2.83 -33.45
CA GLY A 39 15.97 -3.93 -33.03
C GLY A 39 16.39 -4.51 -31.68
N LEU A 40 16.61 -5.82 -31.63
CA LEU A 40 16.88 -6.56 -30.38
C LEU A 40 18.36 -6.63 -29.98
N LYS A 41 19.26 -6.00 -30.75
CA LYS A 41 20.71 -6.09 -30.51
C LYS A 41 21.13 -5.63 -29.11
N ASN A 42 20.48 -4.59 -28.58
CA ASN A 42 20.74 -4.12 -27.21
C ASN A 42 20.34 -5.18 -26.16
N PHE A 43 19.25 -5.92 -26.38
CA PHE A 43 18.80 -6.97 -25.46
C PHE A 43 19.76 -8.16 -25.49
N GLU A 44 20.19 -8.60 -26.68
CA GLU A 44 21.18 -9.68 -26.82
C GLU A 44 22.50 -9.33 -26.10
N TYR A 45 22.97 -8.09 -26.25
CA TYR A 45 24.14 -7.58 -25.53
C TYR A 45 23.93 -7.60 -24.00
N LEU A 46 22.77 -7.15 -23.53
CA LEU A 46 22.43 -7.17 -22.10
C LEU A 46 22.44 -8.61 -21.56
N PHE A 47 21.84 -9.58 -22.25
CA PHE A 47 21.78 -10.97 -21.77
C PHE A 47 23.08 -11.76 -21.96
N THR A 48 23.96 -11.34 -22.87
CA THR A 48 25.29 -11.96 -23.04
C THR A 48 26.28 -11.49 -21.97
N THR A 49 26.08 -10.30 -21.41
CA THR A 49 26.95 -9.74 -20.37
C THR A 49 26.67 -10.40 -19.02
N SER A 50 27.72 -10.90 -18.35
CA SER A 50 27.61 -11.53 -17.03
C SER A 50 26.98 -10.63 -15.96
N ASP A 51 27.18 -9.32 -16.09
CA ASP A 51 26.72 -8.33 -15.11
C ASP A 51 25.20 -8.27 -15.02
N ALA A 52 24.50 -8.39 -16.15
CA ALA A 52 23.04 -8.39 -16.16
C ALA A 52 22.48 -9.55 -15.33
N PHE A 53 23.05 -10.75 -15.48
CA PHE A 53 22.63 -11.92 -14.71
C PHE A 53 22.90 -11.75 -13.21
N VAL A 54 24.07 -11.22 -12.84
CA VAL A 54 24.41 -10.96 -11.44
C VAL A 54 23.46 -9.95 -10.81
N ILE A 55 23.20 -8.84 -11.50
CA ILE A 55 22.30 -7.77 -11.02
C ILE A 55 20.88 -8.33 -10.87
N THR A 56 20.34 -8.99 -11.90
CA THR A 56 18.99 -9.57 -11.84
C THR A 56 18.86 -10.58 -10.71
N ARG A 57 19.84 -11.47 -10.53
CA ARG A 57 19.82 -12.45 -9.42
C ARG A 57 19.81 -11.76 -8.06
N ASN A 58 20.66 -10.76 -7.87
CA ASN A 58 20.74 -10.04 -6.60
C ASN A 58 19.44 -9.30 -6.31
N THR A 59 18.87 -8.58 -7.28
CA THR A 59 17.59 -7.88 -7.11
C THR A 59 16.46 -8.85 -6.75
N ILE A 60 16.37 -10.01 -7.40
CA ILE A 60 15.36 -11.03 -7.09
C ILE A 60 15.56 -11.54 -5.66
N LEU A 61 16.80 -11.89 -5.29
CA LEU A 61 17.09 -12.38 -3.94
C LEU A 61 16.75 -11.36 -2.86
N TYR A 62 17.10 -10.08 -3.06
CA TYR A 62 16.74 -9.01 -2.13
C TYR A 62 15.23 -8.83 -2.02
N ASN A 63 14.49 -8.85 -3.14
CA ASN A 63 13.03 -8.70 -3.11
C ASN A 63 12.35 -9.89 -2.41
N VAL A 64 12.81 -11.11 -2.64
CA VAL A 64 12.28 -12.31 -1.98
C VAL A 64 12.56 -12.25 -0.48
N ALA A 65 13.80 -11.94 -0.09
CA ALA A 65 14.17 -11.76 1.31
C ALA A 65 13.33 -10.65 1.97
N PHE A 66 13.12 -9.53 1.27
CA PHE A 66 12.31 -8.41 1.74
C PHE A 66 10.86 -8.84 2.02
N ILE A 67 10.24 -9.59 1.11
CA ILE A 67 8.88 -10.11 1.30
C ILE A 67 8.81 -11.02 2.52
N VAL A 68 9.70 -12.02 2.61
CA VAL A 68 9.68 -12.99 3.71
C VAL A 68 9.87 -12.29 5.06
N ILE A 69 10.89 -11.43 5.17
CA ILE A 69 11.20 -10.74 6.43
C ILE A 69 10.06 -9.78 6.81
N ASN A 70 9.56 -8.96 5.88
CA ASN A 70 8.46 -8.04 6.19
C ASN A 70 7.20 -8.79 6.62
N THR A 71 6.84 -9.87 5.94
CA THR A 71 5.66 -10.65 6.29
C THR A 71 5.81 -11.31 7.66
N THR A 72 6.95 -11.96 7.93
CA THR A 72 7.21 -12.58 9.24
C THR A 72 7.23 -11.54 10.36
N LEU A 73 7.86 -10.39 10.13
CA LEU A 73 7.92 -9.30 11.10
C LEU A 73 6.53 -8.70 11.35
N ALA A 74 5.74 -8.47 10.30
CA ALA A 74 4.38 -7.95 10.42
C ALA A 74 3.48 -8.89 11.24
N ILE A 75 3.59 -10.21 11.02
CA ILE A 75 2.85 -11.22 11.80
C ILE A 75 3.32 -11.23 13.26
N ALA A 76 4.63 -11.22 13.50
CA ALA A 76 5.18 -11.19 14.85
C ALA A 76 4.70 -9.96 15.64
N VAL A 77 4.74 -8.78 15.02
CA VAL A 77 4.26 -7.53 15.61
C VAL A 77 2.74 -7.60 15.86
N ALA A 78 1.96 -8.15 14.93
CA ALA A 78 0.52 -8.31 15.10
C ALA A 78 0.18 -9.21 16.30
N ILE A 79 0.91 -10.33 16.49
CA ILE A 79 0.73 -11.22 17.63
C ILE A 79 1.04 -10.48 18.94
N ILE A 80 2.19 -9.81 19.02
CA ILE A 80 2.60 -9.05 20.22
C ILE A 80 1.55 -7.99 20.58
N LEU A 81 1.08 -7.22 19.60
CA LEU A 81 0.04 -6.20 19.82
C LEU A 81 -1.28 -6.81 20.28
N SER A 82 -1.68 -7.95 19.71
CA SER A 82 -2.94 -8.62 20.08
C SER A 82 -2.94 -9.11 21.54
N GLU A 83 -1.79 -9.61 22.02
CA GLU A 83 -1.59 -10.03 23.40
C GLU A 83 -1.60 -8.83 24.37
N LEU A 84 -1.05 -7.69 23.95
CA LEU A 84 -1.09 -6.44 24.72
C LEU A 84 -2.51 -5.84 24.78
N GLU A 85 -3.27 -5.90 23.69
CA GLU A 85 -4.66 -5.41 23.64
C GLU A 85 -5.64 -6.27 24.44
N GLY A 86 -5.38 -7.58 24.62
CA GLY A 86 -6.19 -8.46 25.46
C GLY A 86 -6.42 -7.92 26.87
N LYS A 87 -5.47 -7.14 27.42
CA LYS A 87 -5.58 -6.49 28.74
C LYS A 87 -6.40 -5.20 28.74
N ARG A 88 -6.61 -4.56 27.58
CA ARG A 88 -7.33 -3.27 27.44
C ARG A 88 -8.83 -3.45 27.14
N LYS A 89 -9.26 -4.63 26.64
CA LYS A 89 -10.66 -4.92 26.27
C LYS A 89 -11.64 -4.99 27.46
N LYS A 90 -11.16 -5.03 28.71
CA LYS A 90 -12.03 -4.97 29.91
C LYS A 90 -12.56 -3.56 30.22
N PHE A 91 -11.92 -2.49 29.73
CA PHE A 91 -12.29 -1.13 30.12
C PHE A 91 -13.40 -0.51 29.25
N THR A 92 -13.52 -0.93 27.99
CA THR A 92 -14.50 -0.33 27.05
C THR A 92 -15.90 -0.95 27.15
N ARG A 93 -16.08 -2.01 27.96
CA ARG A 93 -17.39 -2.63 28.24
C ARG A 93 -18.03 -2.12 29.54
N ALA A 94 -17.85 -0.84 29.85
CA ALA A 94 -18.45 -0.18 31.02
C ALA A 94 -19.52 0.91 30.75
N PRO A 95 -19.83 1.38 29.51
CA PRO A 95 -20.93 2.34 29.35
C PRO A 95 -22.31 1.67 29.17
N SER A 96 -22.38 0.36 28.90
CA SER A 96 -23.66 -0.34 28.65
C SER A 96 -24.47 -0.60 29.93
N PHE A 97 -23.82 -0.68 31.09
CA PHE A 97 -24.48 -0.96 32.38
C PHE A 97 -25.07 0.31 33.03
N PHE A 98 -24.55 1.49 32.70
CA PHE A 98 -25.09 2.76 33.21
C PHE A 98 -26.34 3.25 32.46
N ARG A 99 -26.77 2.55 31.41
CA ARG A 99 -27.97 2.90 30.63
C ARG A 99 -29.26 2.25 31.15
N THR A 100 -29.18 1.33 32.12
CA THR A 100 -30.36 0.66 32.70
C THR A 100 -30.71 1.12 34.11
N SER A 101 -29.91 2.03 34.71
CA SER A 101 -30.15 2.58 36.05
C SER A 101 -30.76 3.98 36.06
N SER A 102 -31.29 4.47 34.93
CA SER A 102 -32.18 5.63 34.95
C SER A 102 -33.57 5.15 35.42
N PRO A 103 -34.07 5.61 36.58
CA PRO A 103 -35.43 5.27 37.01
C PRO A 103 -36.45 5.78 35.97
N PRO A 104 -37.54 5.05 35.69
CA PRO A 104 -38.62 5.55 34.84
C PRO A 104 -39.32 6.73 35.55
N LEU A 105 -38.87 7.95 35.27
CA LEU A 105 -39.58 9.18 35.61
C LEU A 105 -40.84 9.28 34.72
N SER A 106 -41.91 8.55 35.01
CA SER A 106 -43.18 8.77 34.31
C SER A 106 -44.48 8.25 34.97
N SER A 107 -44.48 7.45 36.04
CA SER A 107 -45.75 6.91 36.60
C SER A 107 -46.14 7.41 37.99
N ASP A 108 -45.20 7.96 38.78
CA ASP A 108 -45.46 8.19 40.22
C ASP A 108 -45.98 9.60 40.54
N ILE A 109 -45.98 10.52 39.57
CA ILE A 109 -46.53 11.88 39.74
C ILE A 109 -48.05 11.93 39.51
N LEU A 110 -48.65 10.94 38.85
CA LEU A 110 -50.09 10.94 38.56
C LEU A 110 -50.97 10.47 39.73
N PHE A 111 -50.40 9.82 40.75
CA PHE A 111 -51.16 9.27 41.89
C PHE A 111 -51.27 10.21 43.11
N LEU A 112 -50.58 11.36 43.12
CA LEU A 112 -50.65 12.32 44.23
C LEU A 112 -51.68 13.45 44.05
N HIS A 113 -52.42 13.49 42.94
CA HIS A 113 -53.53 14.45 42.73
C HIS A 113 -54.93 13.81 42.91
N SER A 114 -55.06 12.52 43.19
CA SER A 114 -56.38 11.90 43.43
C SER A 114 -56.76 11.74 44.91
N SER A 115 -55.99 12.32 45.84
CA SER A 115 -56.20 12.17 47.29
C SER A 115 -56.08 13.46 48.11
N VAL A 116 -56.34 14.62 47.50
CA VAL A 116 -56.69 15.89 48.20
C VAL A 116 -57.76 16.62 47.41
#